data_AF-U7GFK5-F1
#
_entry.id   AF-U7GFK5-F1
#
_cell.length_a   1.000
_cell.length_b   1.000
_cell.length_c   1.000
_cell.angle_alpha   90.00
_cell.angle_beta   90.00
_cell.angle_gamma   90.00
#
_symmetry.space_group_name_H-M   'P 1'
#
loop_
_entity.id
_entity.type
_entity.pdbx_description
1 polymer ?
#
loop_
_entity_poly.entity_id
_entity_poly.type
_entity_poly.pdbx_seq_one_letter_code
_entity_poly.pdbx_strand_id
1 'polypeptide(L)'
;MTSRSPLVNRLAVAIGAIVLTAIVSMATTLGISSSIEGNATAINQAGALRMAAFQLAARSATTDLTNGDASIEAQTASYQNRLETSAIVRSIPRSTDHPLALQYQKVKQLWLTRLKPEIEQHEAGTPLTPAIVASIEQYTSEVDLLVSMLEQRTEARIDLLLLIQIISMIFSILIVMALFLDLKNRVLRPLRKLIHIATAVGVQDFSHKANLKGDDELARLGQAFDQMTSELALTYYELESRVQRKTEELEISHSALQAMHVASRGLFANHDLCSGAIPILQELERLLGIGPIRLYLHEKGSPEPIEAVTTATSKRPFYCRDHHCNACLVTP
;
A
#
# COMPACT_ATOMS: atom_id res chain seq x y z
N MET A 1 -8.45 -16.81 17.29
CA MET A 1 -8.28 -17.08 15.85
C MET A 1 -7.58 -15.87 15.24
N THR A 2 -6.32 -16.01 14.86
CA THR A 2 -5.51 -14.93 14.29
C THR A 2 -5.98 -14.65 12.87
N SER A 3 -6.92 -13.72 12.71
CA SER A 3 -7.31 -13.22 11.41
C SER A 3 -6.11 -12.50 10.80
N ARG A 4 -5.29 -13.23 10.04
CA ARG A 4 -4.23 -12.63 9.22
C ARG A 4 -4.93 -11.76 8.19
N SER A 5 -4.79 -10.46 8.36
CA SER A 5 -5.36 -9.48 7.45
C SER A 5 -4.70 -9.63 6.07
N PRO A 6 -5.43 -9.99 4.99
CA PRO A 6 -4.88 -10.07 3.64
C PRO A 6 -4.10 -8.81 3.23
N LEU A 7 -4.49 -7.63 3.70
CA LEU A 7 -3.75 -6.40 3.44
C LEU A 7 -2.37 -6.37 4.12
N VAL A 8 -2.32 -6.65 5.43
CA VAL A 8 -1.08 -6.64 6.22
C VAL A 8 -0.13 -7.72 5.73
N ASN A 9 -0.65 -8.89 5.37
CA ASN A 9 0.18 -9.97 4.84
C ASN A 9 0.85 -9.59 3.51
N ARG A 10 0.16 -8.86 2.62
CA ARG A 10 0.75 -8.37 1.36
C ARG A 10 1.85 -7.34 1.60
N LEU A 11 1.59 -6.37 2.47
CA LEU A 11 2.58 -5.38 2.89
C LEU A 11 3.80 -6.06 3.52
N ALA A 12 3.58 -7.03 4.41
CA ALA A 12 4.65 -7.79 5.05
C ALA A 12 5.49 -8.59 4.04
N VAL A 13 4.86 -9.23 3.05
CA VAL A 13 5.57 -9.95 1.98
C VAL A 13 6.39 -8.99 1.12
N ALA A 14 5.84 -7.84 0.72
CA ALA A 14 6.55 -6.88 -0.11
C ALA A 14 7.73 -6.23 0.63
N ILE A 15 7.52 -5.78 1.88
CA ILE A 15 8.57 -5.22 2.73
C ILE A 15 9.63 -6.30 3.02
N GLY A 16 9.20 -7.52 3.34
CA GLY A 16 10.09 -8.66 3.55
C GLY A 16 10.94 -8.96 2.31
N ALA A 17 10.37 -8.86 1.11
CA ALA A 17 11.11 -9.03 -0.14
C ALA A 17 12.17 -7.93 -0.32
N ILE A 18 11.85 -6.65 -0.05
CA ILE A 18 12.81 -5.54 -0.13
C ILE A 18 13.94 -5.71 0.89
N VAL A 19 13.60 -6.09 2.12
CA VAL A 19 14.60 -6.32 3.17
C VAL A 19 15.49 -7.50 2.80
N LEU A 20 14.92 -8.57 2.25
CA LEU A 20 15.67 -9.73 1.79
C LEU A 20 16.64 -9.37 0.67
N THR A 21 16.20 -8.60 -0.35
CA THR A 21 17.10 -8.16 -1.43
C THR A 21 18.23 -7.29 -0.90
N ALA A 22 17.94 -6.40 0.05
CA ALA A 22 18.96 -5.57 0.70
C ALA A 22 19.96 -6.41 1.51
N ILE A 23 19.51 -7.39 2.29
CA ILE A 23 20.37 -8.28 3.08
C ILE A 23 21.26 -9.11 2.16
N VAL A 24 20.71 -9.73 1.12
CA VAL A 24 21.48 -10.53 0.15
C VAL A 24 22.54 -9.65 -0.52
N SER A 25 22.16 -8.46 -0.97
CA SER A 25 23.10 -7.51 -1.57
C SER A 25 24.22 -7.16 -0.59
N MET A 26 23.89 -6.80 0.64
CA MET A 26 24.87 -6.39 1.65
C MET A 26 25.80 -7.55 2.05
N ALA A 27 25.26 -8.76 2.19
CA ALA A 27 26.04 -9.96 2.47
C ALA A 27 27.03 -10.26 1.32
N THR A 28 26.59 -10.14 0.06
CA THR A 28 27.48 -10.31 -1.10
C THR A 28 28.58 -9.25 -1.14
N THR A 29 28.26 -7.99 -0.85
CA THR A 29 29.24 -6.90 -0.77
C THR A 29 30.27 -7.15 0.33
N LEU A 30 29.84 -7.52 1.54
CA LEU A 30 30.74 -7.79 2.66
C LEU A 30 31.66 -8.99 2.37
N GLY A 31 31.11 -10.07 1.83
CA GLY A 31 31.86 -11.28 1.51
C GLY A 31 32.96 -11.03 0.47
N ILE A 32 32.66 -10.27 -0.59
CA ILE A 32 33.65 -9.99 -1.64
C ILE A 32 34.59 -8.84 -1.23
N SER A 33 34.12 -7.83 -0.50
CA SER A 33 34.97 -6.72 0.01
C SER A 33 36.14 -7.25 0.85
N SER A 34 35.88 -8.18 1.77
CA SER A 34 36.96 -8.82 2.56
C SER A 34 37.96 -9.62 1.71
N SER A 35 37.53 -10.14 0.56
CA SER A 35 38.42 -10.80 -0.40
C SER A 35 39.25 -9.80 -1.21
N ILE A 36 38.75 -8.59 -1.47
CA ILE A 36 39.46 -7.57 -2.25
C ILE A 36 40.67 -7.02 -1.49
N GLU A 37 40.52 -6.74 -0.19
CA GLU A 37 41.61 -6.24 0.66
C GLU A 37 42.80 -7.24 0.73
N GLY A 38 42.48 -8.53 0.87
CA GLY A 38 43.47 -9.60 0.82
C GLY A 38 44.17 -9.71 -0.54
N ASN A 39 43.43 -9.60 -1.63
CA ASN A 39 43.97 -9.66 -2.99
C ASN A 39 44.90 -8.48 -3.30
N ALA A 40 44.57 -7.25 -2.86
CA ALA A 40 45.43 -6.08 -3.06
C ALA A 40 46.79 -6.24 -2.37
N THR A 41 46.78 -6.79 -1.15
CA THR A 41 48.02 -7.11 -0.42
C THR A 41 48.84 -8.18 -1.16
N ALA A 42 48.17 -9.22 -1.69
CA ALA A 42 48.82 -10.28 -2.45
C ALA A 42 49.44 -9.79 -3.76
N ILE A 43 48.72 -8.95 -4.51
CA ILE A 43 49.20 -8.31 -5.75
C ILE A 43 50.44 -7.46 -5.45
N ASN A 44 50.41 -6.63 -4.40
CA ASN A 44 51.55 -5.81 -4.01
C ASN A 44 52.77 -6.65 -3.61
N GLN A 45 52.56 -7.68 -2.78
CA GLN A 45 53.66 -8.57 -2.36
C GLN A 45 54.23 -9.37 -3.52
N ALA A 46 53.39 -9.91 -4.41
CA ALA A 46 53.80 -10.61 -5.61
C ALA A 46 54.53 -9.67 -6.58
N GLY A 47 54.05 -8.43 -6.74
CA GLY A 47 54.72 -7.40 -7.52
C GLY A 47 56.12 -7.09 -6.97
N ALA A 48 56.28 -7.04 -5.65
CA ALA A 48 57.55 -6.80 -4.98
C ALA A 48 58.55 -7.97 -5.09
N LEU A 49 58.13 -9.17 -5.51
CA LEU A 49 59.01 -10.31 -5.78
C LEU A 49 59.92 -10.04 -6.98
N ARG A 50 59.46 -9.27 -7.98
CA ARG A 50 60.24 -8.90 -9.16
C ARG A 50 61.46 -8.08 -8.78
N MET A 51 61.21 -6.97 -8.06
CA MET A 51 62.28 -6.09 -7.58
C MET A 51 63.23 -6.84 -6.63
N ALA A 52 62.69 -7.69 -5.76
CA ALA A 52 63.50 -8.46 -4.83
C ALA A 52 64.39 -9.50 -5.53
N ALA A 53 63.93 -10.12 -6.63
CA ALA A 53 64.74 -11.05 -7.43
C ALA A 53 65.92 -10.32 -8.10
N PHE A 54 65.67 -9.14 -8.68
CA PHE A 54 66.73 -8.29 -9.23
C PHE A 54 67.72 -7.81 -8.17
N GLN A 55 67.24 -7.35 -7.01
CA GLN A 55 68.11 -6.89 -5.92
C GLN A 55 69.00 -8.01 -5.40
N LEU A 56 68.45 -9.22 -5.27
CA LEU A 56 69.19 -10.39 -4.81
C LEU A 56 70.31 -10.74 -5.78
N ALA A 57 70.03 -10.79 -7.09
CA ALA A 57 71.03 -11.03 -8.11
C ALA A 57 72.06 -9.90 -8.24
N ALA A 58 71.63 -8.64 -8.11
CA ALA A 58 72.57 -7.52 -8.14
C ALA A 58 73.56 -7.59 -6.96
N ARG A 59 73.09 -7.99 -5.78
CA ARG A 59 73.93 -8.15 -4.59
C ARG A 59 74.88 -9.33 -4.69
N SER A 60 74.51 -10.43 -5.33
CA SER A 60 75.43 -11.55 -5.57
C SER A 60 76.60 -11.16 -6.47
N ALA A 61 76.40 -10.18 -7.36
CA ALA A 61 77.45 -9.66 -8.23
C ALA A 61 78.34 -8.58 -7.60
N THR A 62 77.98 -8.04 -6.43
CA THR A 62 78.76 -7.01 -5.72
C THR A 62 79.51 -7.60 -4.53
N THR A 63 80.76 -7.20 -4.33
CA THR A 63 81.62 -7.72 -3.26
C THR A 63 81.30 -7.03 -1.92
N ASP A 64 80.54 -7.69 -1.05
CA ASP A 64 80.42 -7.30 0.36
C ASP A 64 81.43 -8.12 1.19
N LEU A 65 82.67 -7.62 1.29
CA LEU A 65 83.90 -8.30 1.73
C LEU A 65 83.90 -8.87 3.17
N THR A 66 82.81 -8.72 3.94
CA THR A 66 82.81 -9.05 5.38
C THR A 66 81.92 -10.23 5.79
N ASN A 67 80.90 -10.61 5.01
CA ASN A 67 79.97 -11.72 5.34
C ASN A 67 79.19 -12.28 4.12
N GLY A 68 79.80 -12.33 2.93
CA GLY A 68 79.14 -12.58 1.64
C GLY A 68 78.21 -13.80 1.58
N ASP A 69 78.69 -15.01 1.86
CA ASP A 69 77.91 -16.25 1.69
C ASP A 69 76.76 -16.39 2.71
N ALA A 70 77.03 -16.11 3.98
CA ALA A 70 76.01 -16.14 5.04
C ALA A 70 74.91 -15.08 4.82
N SER A 71 75.24 -13.98 4.11
CA SER A 71 74.30 -12.92 3.75
C SER A 71 73.42 -13.29 2.56
N ILE A 72 73.96 -13.96 1.54
CA ILE A 72 73.20 -14.42 0.36
C ILE A 72 72.18 -15.49 0.75
N GLU A 73 72.59 -16.49 1.54
CA GLU A 73 71.72 -17.57 2.00
C GLU A 73 70.56 -17.04 2.87
N ALA A 74 70.84 -16.08 3.75
CA ALA A 74 69.80 -15.41 4.54
C ALA A 74 68.82 -14.61 3.65
N GLN A 75 69.31 -13.98 2.58
CA GLN A 75 68.49 -13.22 1.65
C GLN A 75 67.65 -14.13 0.73
N THR A 76 68.18 -15.24 0.21
CA THR A 76 67.39 -16.25 -0.52
C THR A 76 66.33 -16.88 0.39
N ALA A 77 66.64 -17.14 1.66
CA ALA A 77 65.64 -17.62 2.63
C ALA A 77 64.53 -16.59 2.89
N SER A 78 64.87 -15.31 3.04
CA SER A 78 63.90 -14.22 3.20
C SER A 78 63.01 -14.07 1.96
N TYR A 79 63.60 -14.18 0.76
CA TYR A 79 62.87 -14.18 -0.50
C TYR A 79 61.87 -15.35 -0.58
N GLN A 80 62.31 -16.55 -0.23
CA GLN A 80 61.48 -17.74 -0.23
C GLN A 80 60.30 -17.60 0.75
N ASN A 81 60.54 -17.06 1.94
CA ASN A 81 59.47 -16.78 2.90
C ASN A 81 58.46 -15.74 2.36
N ARG A 82 58.92 -14.75 1.59
CA ARG A 82 58.04 -13.80 0.90
C ARG A 82 57.19 -14.47 -0.19
N LEU A 83 57.78 -15.35 -0.99
CA LEU A 83 57.07 -16.13 -2.00
C LEU A 83 56.00 -17.06 -1.39
N GLU A 84 56.25 -17.54 -0.18
CA GLU A 84 55.35 -18.41 0.58
C GLU A 84 54.51 -17.65 1.63
N THR A 85 54.53 -16.31 1.59
CA THR A 85 53.81 -15.49 2.55
C THR A 85 52.32 -15.74 2.46
N SER A 86 51.67 -15.73 3.62
CA SER A 86 50.25 -16.07 3.75
C SER A 86 49.31 -15.21 2.88
N ALA A 87 49.67 -13.98 2.52
CA ALA A 87 48.82 -13.14 1.66
C ALA A 87 48.74 -13.67 0.21
N ILE A 88 49.88 -14.08 -0.37
CA ILE A 88 49.91 -14.69 -1.71
C ILE A 88 49.17 -16.02 -1.66
N VAL A 89 49.54 -16.91 -0.74
CA VAL A 89 48.98 -18.27 -0.63
C VAL A 89 47.47 -18.27 -0.40
N ARG A 90 46.93 -17.36 0.43
CA ARG A 90 45.47 -17.26 0.65
C ARG A 90 44.70 -16.82 -0.60
N SER A 91 45.36 -16.10 -1.51
CA SER A 91 44.77 -15.61 -2.76
C SER A 91 44.80 -16.67 -3.88
N ILE A 92 45.65 -17.69 -3.73
CA ILE A 92 45.71 -18.84 -4.65
C ILE A 92 44.55 -19.81 -4.37
N PRO A 93 43.81 -20.25 -5.41
CA PRO A 93 42.77 -21.27 -5.28
C PRO A 93 43.30 -22.59 -4.73
N ARG A 94 42.48 -23.30 -3.95
CA ARG A 94 42.84 -24.61 -3.38
C ARG A 94 42.88 -25.74 -4.41
N SER A 95 42.18 -25.60 -5.53
CA SER A 95 42.20 -26.59 -6.61
C SER A 95 43.53 -26.51 -7.34
N THR A 96 44.23 -27.65 -7.42
CA THR A 96 45.54 -27.79 -8.06
C THR A 96 45.48 -27.58 -9.57
N ASP A 97 44.33 -27.84 -10.19
CA ASP A 97 44.14 -27.72 -11.64
C ASP A 97 43.78 -26.28 -12.06
N HIS A 98 43.57 -25.39 -11.09
CA HIS A 98 43.23 -24.00 -11.38
C HIS A 98 44.44 -23.29 -12.05
N PRO A 99 44.26 -22.56 -13.16
CA PRO A 99 45.36 -21.91 -13.90
C PRO A 99 46.27 -21.04 -13.01
N LEU A 100 45.68 -20.23 -12.13
CA LEU A 100 46.42 -19.41 -11.16
C LEU A 100 47.26 -20.24 -10.16
N ALA A 101 46.77 -21.42 -9.74
CA ALA A 101 47.53 -22.31 -8.86
C ALA A 101 48.70 -22.96 -9.60
N LEU A 102 48.49 -23.37 -10.84
CA LEU A 102 49.54 -23.88 -11.73
C LEU A 102 50.62 -22.82 -11.99
N GLN A 103 50.23 -21.57 -12.25
CA GLN A 103 51.17 -20.47 -12.44
C GLN A 103 51.99 -20.18 -11.18
N TYR A 104 51.36 -20.20 -10.00
CA TYR A 104 52.08 -20.05 -8.73
C TYR A 104 53.08 -21.20 -8.51
N GLN A 105 52.69 -22.45 -8.80
CA GLN A 105 53.59 -23.59 -8.73
C GLN A 105 54.77 -23.45 -9.70
N LYS A 106 54.53 -22.96 -10.92
CA LYS A 106 55.59 -22.72 -11.92
C LYS A 106 56.61 -21.68 -11.44
N VAL A 107 56.14 -20.56 -10.87
CA VAL A 107 57.02 -19.55 -10.25
C VAL A 107 57.83 -20.16 -9.10
N LYS A 108 57.19 -20.94 -8.22
CA LYS A 108 57.87 -21.63 -7.12
C LYS A 108 58.91 -22.63 -7.61
N GLN A 109 58.61 -23.38 -8.66
CA GLN A 109 59.53 -24.34 -9.25
C GLN A 109 60.73 -23.63 -9.88
N LEU A 110 60.52 -22.61 -10.72
CA LEU A 110 61.60 -21.83 -11.34
C LEU A 110 62.53 -21.18 -10.30
N TRP A 111 61.97 -20.68 -9.20
CA TRP A 111 62.75 -20.20 -8.07
C TRP A 111 63.65 -21.30 -7.50
N LEU A 112 63.08 -22.45 -7.11
CA LEU A 112 63.79 -23.51 -6.41
C LEU A 112 64.80 -24.27 -7.28
N THR A 113 64.46 -24.54 -8.54
CA THR A 113 65.27 -25.43 -9.39
C THR A 113 66.24 -24.69 -10.29
N ARG A 114 66.11 -23.36 -10.43
CA ARG A 114 66.91 -22.58 -11.37
C ARG A 114 67.50 -21.32 -10.75
N LEU A 115 66.67 -20.35 -10.39
CA LEU A 115 67.17 -19.03 -9.99
C LEU A 115 67.92 -19.05 -8.66
N LYS A 116 67.39 -19.73 -7.63
CA LYS A 116 68.05 -19.85 -6.33
C LYS A 116 69.42 -20.55 -6.42
N PRO A 117 69.53 -21.76 -7.03
CA PRO A 117 70.83 -22.40 -7.23
C PRO A 117 71.82 -21.55 -8.01
N GLU A 118 71.38 -20.88 -9.09
CA GLU A 118 72.24 -20.02 -9.90
C GLU A 118 72.79 -18.82 -9.10
N ILE A 119 72.01 -18.24 -8.18
CA ILE A 119 72.45 -17.14 -7.31
C ILE A 119 73.39 -17.64 -6.21
N GLU A 120 73.10 -18.79 -5.60
CA GLU A 120 73.89 -19.36 -4.50
C GLU A 120 75.23 -19.94 -4.97
N GLN A 121 75.31 -20.40 -6.23
CA GLN A 121 76.54 -20.93 -6.82
C GLN A 121 77.35 -19.86 -7.57
N HIS A 122 76.83 -18.63 -7.70
CA HIS A 122 77.53 -17.53 -8.37
C HIS A 122 78.70 -17.04 -7.52
N GLU A 123 79.87 -16.88 -8.12
CA GLU A 123 81.07 -16.43 -7.41
C GLU A 123 80.92 -14.95 -7.01
N ALA A 124 80.90 -14.69 -5.70
CA ALA A 124 80.63 -13.37 -5.15
C ALA A 124 81.62 -12.31 -5.68
N GLY A 125 81.09 -11.17 -6.13
CA GLY A 125 81.89 -10.07 -6.66
C GLY A 125 82.32 -10.22 -8.12
N THR A 126 81.88 -11.28 -8.81
CA THR A 126 82.01 -11.40 -10.27
C THR A 126 80.76 -10.84 -10.98
N PRO A 127 80.87 -10.25 -12.18
CA PRO A 127 79.72 -9.80 -12.94
C PRO A 127 78.73 -10.93 -13.25
N LEU A 128 77.43 -10.63 -13.25
CA LEU A 128 76.41 -11.60 -13.65
C LEU A 128 76.66 -12.10 -15.07
N THR A 129 76.58 -13.42 -15.25
CA THR A 129 76.68 -14.02 -16.59
C THR A 129 75.38 -13.75 -17.37
N PRO A 130 75.43 -13.70 -18.72
CA PRO A 130 74.23 -13.56 -19.55
C PRO A 130 73.17 -14.64 -19.27
N ALA A 131 73.60 -15.83 -18.85
CA ALA A 131 72.71 -16.93 -18.47
C ALA A 131 71.87 -16.60 -17.22
N ILE A 132 72.50 -16.05 -16.18
CA ILE A 132 71.79 -15.64 -14.94
C ILE A 132 70.83 -14.49 -15.24
N VAL A 133 71.26 -13.51 -16.05
CA VAL A 133 70.38 -12.40 -16.48
C VAL A 133 69.15 -12.93 -17.21
N ALA A 134 69.32 -13.85 -18.17
CA ALA A 134 68.20 -14.47 -18.87
C ALA A 134 67.29 -15.30 -17.95
N SER A 135 67.85 -16.01 -16.95
CA SER A 135 67.07 -16.72 -15.94
C SER A 135 66.24 -15.77 -15.07
N ILE A 136 66.78 -14.61 -14.70
CA ILE A 136 66.05 -13.57 -13.96
C ILE A 136 64.91 -13.02 -14.81
N GLU A 137 65.18 -12.65 -16.07
CA GLU A 137 64.15 -12.13 -16.98
C GLU A 137 63.01 -13.13 -17.21
N GLN A 138 63.35 -14.41 -17.42
CA GLN A 138 62.36 -15.48 -17.52
C GLN A 138 61.56 -15.61 -16.22
N TYR A 139 62.23 -15.61 -15.06
CA TYR A 139 61.58 -15.71 -13.77
C TYR A 139 60.63 -14.52 -13.52
N THR A 140 61.07 -13.30 -13.77
CA THR A 140 60.25 -12.09 -13.56
C THR A 140 59.06 -12.04 -14.50
N SER A 141 59.19 -12.52 -15.74
CA SER A 141 58.07 -12.66 -16.67
C SER A 141 56.99 -13.62 -16.15
N GLU A 142 57.37 -14.72 -15.51
CA GLU A 142 56.41 -15.67 -14.92
C GLU A 142 55.73 -15.11 -13.66
N VAL A 143 56.44 -14.27 -12.89
CA VAL A 143 55.87 -13.49 -11.79
C VAL A 143 54.91 -12.42 -12.33
N ASP A 144 55.24 -11.75 -13.43
CA ASP A 144 54.36 -10.77 -14.09
C ASP A 144 53.04 -11.42 -14.53
N LEU A 145 53.12 -12.60 -15.14
CA LEU A 145 51.92 -13.36 -15.52
C LEU A 145 51.09 -13.73 -14.29
N LEU A 146 51.73 -14.17 -13.19
CA LEU A 146 51.04 -14.45 -11.92
C LEU A 146 50.31 -13.21 -11.38
N VAL A 147 50.97 -12.06 -11.37
CA VAL A 147 50.40 -10.78 -10.90
C VAL A 147 49.22 -10.37 -11.78
N SER A 148 49.37 -10.43 -13.11
CA SER A 148 48.31 -10.10 -14.06
C SER A 148 47.08 -11.00 -13.89
N MET A 149 47.27 -12.29 -13.63
CA MET A 149 46.16 -13.21 -13.35
C MET A 149 45.46 -12.90 -12.01
N LEU A 150 46.18 -12.40 -11.00
CA LEU A 150 45.58 -11.93 -9.74
C LEU A 150 44.77 -10.65 -9.94
N GLU A 151 45.28 -9.71 -10.74
CA GLU A 151 44.63 -8.45 -11.11
C GLU A 151 43.33 -8.69 -11.88
N GLN A 152 43.38 -9.40 -13.01
CA GLN A 152 42.21 -9.70 -13.84
C GLN A 152 41.10 -10.41 -13.07
N ARG A 153 41.48 -11.34 -12.18
CA ARG A 153 40.50 -12.04 -11.32
C ARG A 153 39.85 -11.09 -10.32
N THR A 154 40.61 -10.14 -9.78
CA THR A 154 40.11 -9.15 -8.82
C THR A 154 39.18 -8.17 -9.52
N GLU A 155 39.54 -7.69 -10.72
CA GLU A 155 38.70 -6.85 -11.57
C GLU A 155 37.39 -7.54 -11.95
N ALA A 156 37.43 -8.78 -12.46
CA ALA A 156 36.22 -9.52 -12.83
C ALA A 156 35.27 -9.74 -11.64
N ARG A 157 35.79 -9.87 -10.42
CA ARG A 157 34.98 -9.95 -9.19
C ARG A 157 34.36 -8.61 -8.82
N ILE A 158 35.07 -7.51 -9.02
CA ILE A 158 34.55 -6.15 -8.82
C ILE A 158 33.43 -5.85 -9.83
N ASP A 159 33.60 -6.22 -11.10
CA ASP A 159 32.57 -6.03 -12.13
C ASP A 159 31.31 -6.84 -11.82
N LEU A 160 31.48 -8.10 -11.39
CA LEU A 160 30.37 -8.95 -10.96
C LEU A 160 29.63 -8.35 -9.75
N LEU A 161 30.36 -7.75 -8.80
CA LEU A 161 29.76 -7.05 -7.67
C LEU A 161 28.88 -5.88 -8.13
N LEU A 162 29.41 -5.03 -9.01
CA LEU A 162 28.68 -3.88 -9.55
C LEU A 162 27.43 -4.34 -10.30
N LEU A 163 27.53 -5.41 -11.10
CA LEU A 163 26.40 -6.00 -11.80
C LEU A 163 25.32 -6.48 -10.83
N ILE A 164 25.67 -7.25 -9.79
CA ILE A 164 24.73 -7.72 -8.76
C ILE A 164 24.07 -6.52 -8.06
N GLN A 165 24.83 -5.48 -7.73
CA GLN A 165 24.33 -4.30 -7.05
C GLN A 165 23.34 -3.51 -7.92
N ILE A 166 23.65 -3.33 -9.21
CA ILE A 166 22.75 -2.68 -10.16
C ILE A 166 21.45 -3.48 -10.31
N ILE A 167 21.54 -4.79 -10.48
CA ILE A 167 20.36 -5.67 -10.60
C ILE A 167 19.51 -5.61 -9.33
N SER A 168 20.14 -5.71 -8.15
CA SER A 168 19.47 -5.61 -6.84
C SER A 168 18.76 -4.27 -6.66
N MET A 169 19.40 -3.17 -7.08
CA MET A 169 18.81 -1.83 -7.04
C MET A 169 17.59 -1.72 -7.94
N ILE A 170 17.68 -2.20 -9.19
CA ILE A 170 16.55 -2.22 -10.13
C ILE A 170 15.40 -3.04 -9.56
N PHE A 171 15.66 -4.24 -9.04
CA PHE A 171 14.64 -5.08 -8.42
C PHE A 171 13.96 -4.39 -7.23
N SER A 172 14.74 -3.73 -6.38
CA SER A 172 14.20 -3.00 -5.22
C SER A 172 13.29 -1.86 -5.67
N ILE A 173 13.67 -1.10 -6.70
CA ILE A 173 12.83 -0.04 -7.28
C ILE A 173 11.53 -0.63 -7.86
N LEU A 174 11.60 -1.74 -8.58
CA LEU A 174 10.41 -2.40 -9.15
C LEU A 174 9.44 -2.87 -8.05
N ILE A 175 9.96 -3.45 -6.96
CA ILE A 175 9.11 -3.87 -5.83
C ILE A 175 8.45 -2.66 -5.17
N VAL A 176 9.18 -1.57 -4.94
CA VAL A 176 8.62 -0.33 -4.38
C VAL A 176 7.55 0.26 -5.29
N MET A 177 7.79 0.31 -6.61
CA MET A 177 6.82 0.78 -7.58
C MET A 177 5.55 -0.08 -7.57
N ALA A 178 5.70 -1.41 -7.58
CA ALA A 178 4.57 -2.33 -7.52
C ALA A 178 3.77 -2.16 -6.21
N LEU A 179 4.45 -2.03 -5.07
CA LEU A 179 3.82 -1.78 -3.77
C LEU A 179 3.05 -0.46 -3.76
N PHE A 180 3.63 0.60 -4.31
CA PHE A 180 2.99 1.90 -4.41
C PHE A 180 1.72 1.85 -5.27
N LEU A 181 1.77 1.16 -6.42
CA LEU A 181 0.61 0.99 -7.30
C LEU A 181 -0.48 0.14 -6.63
N ASP A 182 -0.11 -0.93 -5.91
CA ASP A 182 -1.05 -1.77 -5.17
C ASP A 182 -1.73 -0.97 -4.05
N LEU A 183 -0.95 -0.24 -3.24
CA LEU A 183 -1.46 0.61 -2.17
C LEU A 183 -2.39 1.71 -2.71
N LYS A 184 -2.00 2.36 -3.81
CA LYS A 184 -2.81 3.40 -4.45
C LYS A 184 -4.17 2.86 -4.90
N ASN A 185 -4.18 1.69 -5.55
CA ASN A 185 -5.38 1.14 -6.18
C ASN A 185 -6.29 0.40 -5.21
N ARG A 186 -5.74 -0.31 -4.23
CA ARG A 186 -6.50 -1.14 -3.30
C ARG A 186 -6.82 -0.48 -1.97
N VAL A 187 -6.06 0.54 -1.56
CA VAL A 187 -6.28 1.21 -0.27
C VAL A 187 -6.73 2.65 -0.46
N LEU A 188 -5.88 3.49 -1.07
CA LEU A 188 -6.15 4.93 -1.17
C LEU A 188 -7.41 5.24 -1.99
N ARG A 189 -7.60 4.57 -3.14
CA ARG A 189 -8.77 4.80 -4.00
C ARG A 189 -10.08 4.41 -3.32
N PRO A 190 -10.26 3.20 -2.76
CA PRO A 190 -11.49 2.85 -2.05
C PRO A 190 -11.74 3.72 -0.81
N LEU A 191 -10.70 4.07 -0.06
CA LEU A 191 -10.83 4.94 1.10
C LEU A 191 -11.37 6.33 0.71
N ARG A 192 -10.84 6.94 -0.36
CA ARG A 192 -11.38 8.20 -0.89
C ARG A 192 -12.84 8.07 -1.32
N LYS A 193 -13.20 6.93 -1.94
CA LYS A 193 -14.60 6.66 -2.32
C LYS A 193 -15.51 6.61 -1.09
N LEU A 194 -15.10 5.90 -0.04
CA LEU A 194 -15.86 5.83 1.22
C LEU A 194 -16.02 7.20 1.89
N ILE A 195 -14.97 8.03 1.90
CA ILE A 195 -15.05 9.41 2.42
C ILE A 195 -16.09 10.21 1.64
N HIS A 196 -16.09 10.13 0.31
CA HIS A 196 -17.06 10.85 -0.52
C HIS A 196 -18.50 10.42 -0.26
N ILE A 197 -18.74 9.11 -0.10
CA ILE A 197 -20.08 8.60 0.21
C ILE A 197 -20.50 9.03 1.62
N ALA A 198 -19.60 8.95 2.61
CA ALA A 198 -19.88 9.43 3.97
C ALA A 198 -20.26 10.91 3.99
N THR A 199 -19.60 11.75 3.17
CA THR A 199 -20.00 13.16 3.03
C THR A 199 -21.37 13.34 2.39
N ALA A 200 -21.75 12.51 1.41
CA ALA A 200 -23.07 12.57 0.78
C ALA A 200 -24.20 12.12 1.72
N VAL A 201 -23.98 11.04 2.47
CA VAL A 201 -24.90 10.57 3.51
C VAL A 201 -25.11 11.63 4.59
N GLY A 202 -24.07 12.39 4.94
CA GLY A 202 -24.15 13.51 5.89
C GLY A 202 -25.10 14.63 5.45
N VAL A 203 -25.35 14.79 4.15
CA VAL A 203 -26.32 15.75 3.59
C VAL A 203 -27.63 15.07 3.16
N GLN A 204 -27.94 13.89 3.72
CA GLN A 204 -29.15 13.09 3.45
C GLN A 204 -29.25 12.54 2.01
N ASP A 205 -28.15 12.49 1.27
CA ASP A 205 -28.10 11.83 -0.03
C ASP A 205 -27.66 10.36 0.13
N PHE A 206 -28.65 9.46 0.13
CA PHE A 206 -28.44 8.01 0.26
C PHE A 206 -28.34 7.27 -1.08
N SER A 207 -28.25 7.99 -2.21
CA SER A 207 -28.22 7.38 -3.55
C SER A 207 -26.89 6.68 -3.86
N HIS A 208 -25.81 7.04 -3.16
CA HIS A 208 -24.46 6.56 -3.40
C HIS A 208 -24.15 5.28 -2.63
N LYS A 209 -23.58 4.28 -3.32
CA LYS A 209 -23.10 3.01 -2.73
C LYS A 209 -21.60 2.79 -2.93
N ALA A 210 -20.95 2.23 -1.91
CA ALA A 210 -19.54 1.88 -1.91
C ALA A 210 -19.25 0.78 -2.94
N ASN A 211 -20.07 -0.28 -2.98
CA ASN A 211 -19.95 -1.39 -3.94
C ASN A 211 -18.49 -1.84 -4.14
N LEU A 212 -17.77 -1.99 -3.03
CA LEU A 212 -16.38 -2.41 -3.04
C LEU A 212 -16.33 -3.92 -3.26
N LYS A 213 -15.70 -4.34 -4.35
CA LYS A 213 -15.52 -5.75 -4.72
C LYS A 213 -14.20 -6.27 -4.16
N GLY A 214 -14.23 -7.45 -3.56
CA GLY A 214 -13.04 -8.14 -3.06
C GLY A 214 -13.33 -8.89 -1.76
N ASP A 215 -12.32 -9.61 -1.28
CA ASP A 215 -12.38 -10.39 -0.04
C ASP A 215 -11.46 -9.81 1.05
N ASP A 216 -11.03 -8.56 0.89
CA ASP A 216 -10.18 -7.85 1.84
C ASP A 216 -11.01 -7.06 2.89
N GLU A 217 -10.33 -6.48 3.86
CA GLU A 217 -10.94 -5.73 4.95
C GLU A 217 -11.71 -4.51 4.47
N LEU A 218 -11.22 -3.88 3.39
CA LEU A 218 -11.86 -2.71 2.80
C LEU A 218 -13.16 -3.08 2.09
N ALA A 219 -13.22 -4.24 1.43
CA ALA A 219 -14.47 -4.76 0.87
C ALA A 219 -15.50 -5.06 1.97
N ARG A 220 -15.09 -5.70 3.07
CA ARG A 220 -15.97 -5.92 4.23
C ARG A 220 -16.47 -4.62 4.85
N LEU A 221 -15.58 -3.62 4.98
CA LEU A 221 -15.95 -2.29 5.44
C LEU A 221 -16.96 -1.63 4.50
N GLY A 222 -16.75 -1.74 3.18
CA GLY A 222 -17.68 -1.21 2.18
C GLY A 222 -19.07 -1.85 2.26
N GLN A 223 -19.15 -3.16 2.47
CA GLN A 223 -20.42 -3.87 2.64
C GLN A 223 -21.16 -3.43 3.91
N ALA A 224 -20.46 -3.35 5.04
CA ALA A 224 -21.03 -2.88 6.30
C ALA A 224 -21.51 -1.42 6.19
N PHE A 225 -20.75 -0.58 5.49
CA PHE A 225 -21.11 0.80 5.21
C PHE A 225 -22.38 0.90 4.35
N ASP A 226 -22.46 0.12 3.26
CA ASP A 226 -23.65 0.08 2.39
C ASP A 226 -24.91 -0.40 3.13
N GLN A 227 -24.77 -1.36 4.05
CA GLN A 227 -25.87 -1.81 4.91
C GLN A 227 -26.35 -0.69 5.83
N MET A 228 -25.43 -0.05 6.56
CA MET A 228 -25.75 1.07 7.44
C MET A 228 -26.44 2.22 6.68
N THR A 229 -25.93 2.59 5.50
CA THR A 229 -26.55 3.63 4.67
C THR A 229 -27.95 3.24 4.20
N SER A 230 -28.18 1.98 3.87
CA SER A 230 -29.50 1.49 3.45
C SER A 230 -30.51 1.49 4.60
N GLU A 231 -30.10 1.10 5.81
CA GLU A 231 -30.94 1.15 7.01
C GLU A 231 -31.30 2.59 7.40
N LEU A 232 -30.36 3.53 7.29
CA LEU A 232 -30.61 4.97 7.49
C LEU A 232 -31.63 5.50 6.48
N ALA A 233 -31.48 5.17 5.19
CA ALA A 233 -32.41 5.59 4.15
C ALA A 233 -33.85 5.11 4.42
N LEU A 234 -34.01 3.86 4.83
CA LEU A 234 -35.31 3.30 5.22
C LEU A 234 -35.91 4.04 6.42
N THR A 235 -35.10 4.29 7.46
CA THR A 235 -35.54 5.00 8.66
C THR A 235 -36.00 6.43 8.34
N TYR A 236 -35.27 7.14 7.47
CA TYR A 236 -35.66 8.47 7.02
C TYR A 236 -36.95 8.46 6.21
N TYR A 237 -37.11 7.50 5.30
CA TYR A 237 -38.34 7.34 4.51
C TYR A 237 -39.57 7.03 5.38
N GLU A 238 -39.43 6.15 6.36
CA GLU A 238 -40.50 5.85 7.32
C GLU A 238 -40.87 7.06 8.17
N LEU A 239 -39.87 7.85 8.59
CA LEU A 239 -40.09 9.08 9.34
C LEU A 239 -40.83 10.13 8.50
N GLU A 240 -40.41 10.35 7.26
CA GLU A 240 -41.06 11.29 6.32
C GLU A 240 -42.51 10.89 6.05
N SER A 241 -42.77 9.60 5.79
CA SER A 241 -44.12 9.07 5.63
C SER A 241 -44.98 9.29 6.88
N ARG A 242 -44.40 9.08 8.07
CA ARG A 242 -45.10 9.31 9.34
C ARG A 242 -45.42 10.78 9.57
N VAL A 243 -44.51 11.69 9.21
CA VAL A 243 -44.71 13.13 9.26
C VAL A 243 -45.83 13.53 8.31
N GLN A 244 -45.80 13.08 7.05
CA GLN A 244 -46.82 13.39 6.06
C GLN A 244 -48.22 12.94 6.53
N ARG A 245 -48.35 11.69 7.01
CA ARG A 245 -49.61 11.19 7.57
C ARG A 245 -50.08 12.02 8.76
N LYS A 246 -49.18 12.44 9.66
CA LYS A 246 -49.53 13.29 10.80
C LYS A 246 -49.97 14.69 10.36
N THR A 247 -49.37 15.24 9.31
CA THR A 247 -49.78 16.53 8.74
C THR A 247 -51.16 16.42 8.09
N GLU A 248 -51.44 15.35 7.37
CA GLU A 248 -52.76 15.09 6.77
C GLU A 248 -53.84 14.91 7.86
N GLU A 249 -53.58 14.09 8.89
CA GLU A 249 -54.46 13.94 10.05
C GLU A 249 -54.72 15.29 10.74
N LEU A 250 -53.68 16.12 10.87
CA LEU A 250 -53.79 17.45 11.48
C LEU A 250 -54.63 18.39 10.61
N GLU A 251 -54.46 18.37 9.29
CA GLU A 251 -55.22 19.19 8.35
C GLU A 251 -56.71 18.83 8.33
N ILE A 252 -57.02 17.52 8.38
CA ILE A 252 -58.39 17.04 8.52
C ILE A 252 -59.00 17.52 9.84
N SER A 253 -58.28 17.35 10.95
CA SER A 253 -58.73 17.79 12.28
C SER A 253 -58.95 19.31 12.34
N HIS A 254 -58.03 20.08 11.76
CA HIS A 254 -58.14 21.54 11.67
C HIS A 254 -59.36 21.95 10.85
N SER A 255 -59.58 21.32 9.69
CA SER A 255 -60.74 21.58 8.82
C SER A 255 -62.06 21.23 9.52
N ALA A 256 -62.11 20.11 10.25
CA ALA A 256 -63.27 19.72 11.03
C ALA A 256 -63.59 20.71 12.17
N LEU A 257 -62.56 21.17 12.90
CA LEU A 257 -62.73 22.20 13.94
C LEU A 257 -63.20 23.53 13.34
N GLN A 258 -62.66 23.95 12.21
CA GLN A 258 -63.09 25.17 11.53
C GLN A 258 -64.53 25.06 11.05
N ALA A 259 -64.93 23.92 10.48
CA ALA A 259 -66.31 23.65 10.08
C ALA A 259 -67.27 23.69 11.29
N MET A 260 -66.90 23.04 12.41
CA MET A 260 -67.69 23.14 13.64
C MET A 260 -67.79 24.57 14.18
N HIS A 261 -66.71 25.35 14.11
CA HIS A 261 -66.71 26.73 14.57
C HIS A 261 -67.63 27.63 13.71
N VAL A 262 -67.58 27.48 12.38
CA VAL A 262 -68.46 28.19 11.44
C VAL A 262 -69.92 27.77 11.65
N ALA A 263 -70.20 26.47 11.79
CA ALA A 263 -71.54 25.96 12.05
C ALA A 263 -72.12 26.53 13.35
N SER A 264 -71.34 26.53 14.44
CA SER A 264 -71.75 27.12 15.72
C SER A 264 -72.07 28.61 15.59
N ARG A 265 -71.15 29.41 15.02
CA ARG A 265 -71.37 30.86 14.79
C ARG A 265 -72.60 31.13 13.93
N GLY A 266 -72.80 30.38 12.85
CA GLY A 266 -73.95 30.56 11.94
C GLY A 266 -75.28 30.23 12.60
N LEU A 267 -75.34 29.16 13.41
CA LEU A 267 -76.51 28.80 14.21
C LEU A 267 -76.86 29.86 15.25
N PHE A 268 -75.86 30.53 15.86
CA PHE A 268 -76.10 31.57 16.86
C PHE A 268 -76.38 32.96 16.25
N ALA A 269 -75.86 33.27 15.06
CA ALA A 269 -75.98 34.59 14.44
C ALA A 269 -77.31 34.80 13.70
N ASN A 270 -77.87 33.75 13.10
CA ASN A 270 -79.08 33.83 12.28
C ASN A 270 -80.27 33.19 13.00
N HIS A 271 -81.25 34.01 13.41
CA HIS A 271 -82.48 33.55 14.07
C HIS A 271 -83.50 32.90 13.12
N ASP A 272 -83.19 32.79 11.83
CA ASP A 272 -84.07 32.22 10.81
C ASP A 272 -83.52 30.88 10.30
N LEU A 273 -84.40 29.88 10.28
CA LEU A 273 -84.11 28.50 9.87
C LEU A 273 -83.72 28.42 8.38
N CYS A 274 -84.25 29.34 7.56
CA CYS A 274 -84.09 29.30 6.10
C CYS A 274 -82.71 29.80 5.63
N SER A 275 -82.19 30.86 6.24
CA SER A 275 -80.91 31.47 5.90
C SER A 275 -79.75 31.06 6.83
N GLY A 276 -80.06 30.40 7.95
CA GLY A 276 -79.08 29.94 8.94
C GLY A 276 -78.90 28.42 8.96
N ALA A 277 -79.84 27.72 9.61
CA ALA A 277 -79.66 26.32 9.99
C ALA A 277 -79.58 25.34 8.79
N ILE A 278 -80.42 25.53 7.76
CA ILE A 278 -80.51 24.58 6.65
C ILE A 278 -79.25 24.54 5.75
N PRO A 279 -78.71 25.69 5.27
CA PRO A 279 -77.48 25.69 4.48
C PRO A 279 -76.28 25.09 5.23
N ILE A 280 -76.21 25.28 6.55
CA ILE A 280 -75.14 24.71 7.38
C ILE A 280 -75.24 23.18 7.45
N LEU A 281 -76.45 22.65 7.63
CA LEU A 281 -76.66 21.19 7.64
C LEU A 281 -76.30 20.57 6.28
N GLN A 282 -76.66 21.22 5.17
CA GLN A 282 -76.28 20.76 3.81
C GLN A 282 -74.75 20.80 3.60
N GLU A 283 -74.07 21.82 4.10
CA GLU A 283 -72.60 21.88 4.04
C GLU A 283 -71.95 20.79 4.90
N LEU A 284 -72.54 20.46 6.05
CA LEU A 284 -72.09 19.38 6.92
C LEU A 284 -72.25 18.00 6.23
N GLU A 285 -73.35 17.80 5.49
CA GLU A 285 -73.55 16.60 4.66
C GLU A 285 -72.46 16.45 3.61
N ARG A 286 -72.14 17.55 2.91
CA ARG A 286 -71.11 17.58 1.88
C ARG A 286 -69.73 17.28 2.44
N LEU A 287 -69.38 17.86 3.58
CA LEU A 287 -68.06 17.71 4.21
C LEU A 287 -67.85 16.33 4.83
N LEU A 288 -68.87 15.77 5.47
CA LEU A 288 -68.78 14.48 6.15
C LEU A 288 -69.17 13.29 5.25
N GLY A 289 -69.70 13.56 4.04
CA GLY A 289 -70.17 12.52 3.13
C GLY A 289 -71.36 11.73 3.69
N ILE A 290 -72.14 12.32 4.59
CA ILE A 290 -73.30 11.71 5.24
C ILE A 290 -74.56 12.46 4.85
N GLY A 291 -75.68 11.79 4.69
CA GLY A 291 -76.96 12.46 4.41
C GLY A 291 -78.06 11.48 3.99
N PRO A 292 -79.35 11.88 4.10
CA PRO A 292 -79.82 13.19 4.58
C PRO A 292 -79.95 13.31 6.11
N ILE A 293 -79.82 14.53 6.63
CA ILE A 293 -79.90 14.89 8.06
C ILE A 293 -81.33 15.34 8.43
N ARG A 294 -81.81 14.85 9.57
CA ARG A 294 -83.07 15.25 10.21
C ARG A 294 -82.82 15.73 11.64
N LEU A 295 -83.25 16.94 11.95
CA LEU A 295 -83.17 17.57 13.26
C LEU A 295 -84.52 17.46 13.95
N TYR A 296 -84.54 16.92 15.16
CA TYR A 296 -85.73 16.83 16.00
C TYR A 296 -85.55 17.71 17.24
N LEU A 297 -86.58 18.47 17.59
CA LEU A 297 -86.67 19.21 18.85
C LEU A 297 -87.50 18.38 19.84
N HIS A 298 -86.95 18.19 21.04
CA HIS A 298 -87.63 17.49 22.11
C HIS A 298 -87.90 18.47 23.24
N GLU A 299 -89.19 18.73 23.50
CA GLU A 299 -89.62 19.60 24.59
C GLU A 299 -89.84 18.77 25.85
N LYS A 300 -89.38 19.29 27.00
CA LYS A 300 -89.42 18.59 28.28
C LYS A 300 -90.88 18.48 28.75
N GLY A 301 -91.55 17.39 28.40
CA GLY A 301 -92.96 17.13 28.72
C GLY A 301 -93.77 16.48 27.58
N SER A 302 -93.24 16.46 26.35
CA SER A 302 -93.83 15.72 25.22
C SER A 302 -93.18 14.34 25.10
N PRO A 303 -93.95 13.23 24.99
CA PRO A 303 -93.37 11.91 24.78
C PRO A 303 -92.79 11.73 23.38
N GLU A 304 -93.25 12.50 22.39
CA GLU A 304 -92.78 12.41 21.00
C GLU A 304 -91.94 13.62 20.59
N PRO A 305 -90.79 13.40 19.92
CA PRO A 305 -89.98 14.47 19.36
C PRO A 305 -90.65 15.07 18.11
N ILE A 306 -90.51 16.39 17.93
CA ILE A 306 -91.06 17.10 16.77
C ILE A 306 -89.94 17.32 15.76
N GLU A 307 -90.15 16.93 14.50
CA GLU A 307 -89.19 17.22 13.43
C GLU A 307 -89.14 18.72 13.16
N ALA A 308 -87.96 19.30 13.37
CA ALA A 308 -87.74 20.74 13.27
C ALA A 308 -87.15 21.14 11.91
N VAL A 309 -86.23 20.34 11.37
CA VAL A 309 -85.58 20.60 10.08
C VAL A 309 -85.20 19.27 9.41
N THR A 310 -85.42 19.16 8.10
CA THR A 310 -84.75 18.19 7.24
C THR A 310 -84.05 18.87 6.08
N THR A 311 -82.88 18.35 5.70
CA THR A 311 -82.13 18.75 4.50
C THR A 311 -82.66 18.08 3.23
N ALA A 312 -83.49 17.04 3.35
CA ALA A 312 -84.06 16.33 2.22
C ALA A 312 -85.59 16.29 2.25
N THR A 313 -86.22 17.31 1.66
CA THR A 313 -87.65 17.29 1.35
C THR A 313 -87.94 17.82 -0.06
N SER A 314 -88.81 17.10 -0.78
CA SER A 314 -89.30 17.50 -2.11
C SER A 314 -90.51 18.44 -2.05
N LYS A 315 -91.14 18.58 -0.87
CA LYS A 315 -92.29 19.46 -0.64
C LYS A 315 -91.94 20.52 0.38
N ARG A 316 -92.39 21.75 0.16
CA ARG A 316 -92.10 22.89 1.03
C ARG A 316 -92.67 22.63 2.43
N PRO A 317 -91.83 22.48 3.45
CA PRO A 317 -92.28 22.16 4.80
C PRO A 317 -92.84 23.42 5.49
N PHE A 318 -93.70 23.23 6.50
CA PHE A 318 -94.44 24.31 7.16
C PHE A 318 -93.55 25.36 7.84
N TYR A 319 -92.32 24.98 8.23
CA TYR A 319 -91.34 25.86 8.85
C TYR A 319 -90.59 26.74 7.83
N CYS A 320 -90.68 26.44 6.52
CA CYS A 320 -90.06 27.21 5.45
C CYS A 320 -91.01 28.28 4.89
N ARG A 321 -91.32 29.28 5.73
CA ARG A 321 -92.38 30.28 5.46
C ARG A 321 -92.01 31.28 4.37
N ASP A 322 -90.74 31.65 4.24
CA ASP A 322 -90.30 32.58 3.18
C ASP A 322 -90.30 31.90 1.81
N HIS A 323 -91.23 32.30 0.95
CA HIS A 323 -91.40 31.77 -0.41
C HIS A 323 -90.24 32.13 -1.36
N HIS A 324 -89.39 33.10 -1.01
CA HIS A 324 -88.20 33.44 -1.78
C HIS A 324 -86.97 32.59 -1.41
N CYS A 325 -87.03 31.86 -0.30
CA CYS A 325 -85.96 30.99 0.15
C CYS A 325 -86.23 29.54 -0.29
N ASN A 326 -85.31 28.97 -1.06
CA ASN A 326 -85.38 27.59 -1.56
C ASN A 326 -84.43 26.62 -0.83
N ALA A 327 -83.68 27.09 0.17
CA ALA A 327 -82.72 26.26 0.91
C ALA A 327 -83.37 25.03 1.58
N CYS A 328 -84.65 25.12 2.01
CA CYS A 328 -85.39 24.02 2.62
C CYS A 328 -85.90 22.95 1.64
N LEU A 329 -85.61 23.07 0.35
CA LEU A 329 -86.07 22.14 -0.68
C LEU A 329 -84.85 21.45 -1.29
N VAL A 330 -84.99 20.16 -1.60
CA VAL A 330 -84.02 19.48 -2.46
C VAL A 330 -84.23 20.01 -3.86
N THR A 331 -83.30 20.84 -4.35
CA THR A 331 -83.21 21.11 -5.78
C THR A 331 -82.84 19.81 -6.50
N PRO A 332 -83.56 19.41 -7.57
CA PRO A 332 -83.26 18.19 -8.31
C PRO A 332 -81.86 18.18 -8.92
#